data_AF-A0A9D9L2R4-F1
#
_entry.id   AF-A0A9D9L2R4-F1
#
_cell.length_a   1.000
_cell.length_b   1.000
_cell.length_c   1.000
_cell.angle_alpha   90.00
_cell.angle_beta   90.00
_cell.angle_gamma   90.00
#
_symmetry.space_group_name_H-M   'P 1'
#
loop_
_entity.id
_entity.type
_entity.pdbx_description
1 polymer ?
#
loop_
_entity_poly.entity_id
_entity_poly.type
_entity_poly.pdbx_seq_one_letter_code
_entity_poly.pdbx_strand_id
1 'polypeptide(L)'
;MTKYLTEYRQYILACLENEDCDFNQLLDYHKEKLSHFQHERLIHLIVTVLFALCTVAVILVIAVTEKLLLIPLAALLLVLLVPYIKHYFFLENTVQLLYKDYDAIYRKVYGFSQEEQK
;
A
#
# COMPACT_ATOMS: atom_id res chain seq x y z
N MET A 1 3.29 14.42 -1.92
CA MET A 1 3.08 13.52 -0.76
C MET A 1 4.20 13.59 0.28
N THR A 2 5.47 13.68 -0.12
CA THR A 2 6.60 13.79 0.83
C THR A 2 6.57 15.04 1.72
N LYS A 3 6.19 16.21 1.19
CA LYS A 3 6.05 17.44 2.00
C LYS A 3 5.05 17.32 3.15
N TYR A 4 3.85 16.78 2.87
CA TYR A 4 2.81 16.57 3.88
C TYR A 4 3.26 15.60 4.98
N LEU A 5 4.00 14.54 4.60
CA LEU A 5 4.53 13.59 5.58
C LEU A 5 5.59 14.23 6.48
N THR A 6 6.47 15.07 5.92
CA THR A 6 7.47 15.80 6.70
C THR A 6 6.84 16.81 7.66
N GLU A 7 5.86 17.59 7.20
CA GLU A 7 5.10 18.52 8.05
C GLU A 7 4.32 17.79 9.15
N TYR A 8 3.70 16.66 8.81
CA TYR A 8 2.99 15.80 9.78
C TYR A 8 3.96 15.18 10.81
N ARG A 9 5.15 14.73 10.40
CA ARG A 9 6.20 14.26 11.32
C ARG A 9 6.73 15.37 12.21
N GLN A 10 6.90 16.58 11.69
CA GLN A 10 7.28 17.75 12.49
C GLN A 10 6.19 18.12 13.50
N TYR A 11 4.92 18.06 13.11
CA TYR A 11 3.79 18.25 14.00
C TYR A 11 3.74 17.19 15.11
N ILE A 12 3.92 15.91 14.77
CA ILE A 12 4.04 14.83 15.76
C ILE A 12 5.19 15.12 16.72
N LEU A 13 6.40 15.43 16.22
CA LEU A 13 7.57 15.69 17.05
C LEU A 13 7.36 16.88 17.99
N ALA A 14 6.74 17.96 17.51
CA ALA A 14 6.40 19.15 18.31
C ALA A 14 5.32 18.86 19.37
N CYS A 15 4.31 18.03 19.03
CA CYS A 15 3.33 17.50 19.99
C CYS A 15 3.96 16.53 20.99
N LEU A 16 5.07 15.89 20.65
CA LEU A 16 5.76 14.93 21.52
C LEU A 16 6.77 15.60 22.47
N GLU A 17 7.06 16.88 22.23
CA GLU A 17 7.90 17.71 23.09
C GLU A 17 7.07 18.51 24.12
N ASN A 18 5.75 18.66 23.88
CA ASN A 18 4.80 19.30 24.80
C ASN A 18 3.82 18.24 25.33
N GLU A 19 3.73 18.09 26.65
CA GLU A 19 3.01 17.02 27.36
C GLU A 19 1.47 17.03 27.21
N ASP A 20 0.92 18.01 26.47
CA ASP A 20 -0.52 18.30 26.34
C ASP A 20 -1.18 17.79 25.04
N CYS A 21 -0.55 16.90 24.26
CA CYS A 21 -1.19 16.30 23.08
C CYS A 21 -1.82 14.93 23.40
N ASP A 22 -3.07 14.72 22.97
CA ASP A 22 -3.78 13.43 23.03
C ASP A 22 -3.15 12.41 22.05
N PHE A 23 -2.06 11.79 22.48
CA PHE A 23 -1.31 10.80 21.69
C PHE A 23 -2.18 9.61 21.24
N ASN A 24 -3.22 9.27 22.01
CA ASN A 24 -4.16 8.21 21.65
C ASN A 24 -5.00 8.56 20.41
N GLN A 25 -5.53 9.80 20.31
CA GLN A 25 -6.26 10.22 19.11
C GLN A 25 -5.35 10.27 17.88
N LEU A 26 -4.11 10.73 18.05
CA LEU A 26 -3.15 10.81 16.96
C LEU A 26 -2.76 9.43 16.42
N LEU A 27 -2.64 8.45 17.32
CA LEU A 27 -2.35 7.07 16.98
C LEU A 27 -3.53 6.40 16.26
N ASP A 28 -4.76 6.64 16.71
CA ASP A 28 -5.96 6.14 16.04
C ASP A 28 -6.14 6.74 14.64
N TYR A 29 -5.90 8.05 14.48
CA TYR A 29 -5.90 8.69 13.17
C TYR A 29 -4.83 8.10 12.23
N HIS A 30 -3.65 7.77 12.78
CA HIS A 30 -2.58 7.14 12.00
C HIS A 30 -2.91 5.69 11.60
N LYS A 31 -3.56 4.94 12.48
CA LYS A 31 -4.09 3.60 12.18
C LYS A 31 -5.14 3.63 11.08
N GLU A 32 -6.09 4.56 11.13
CA GLU A 32 -7.13 4.69 10.12
C GLU A 32 -6.53 5.01 8.74
N LYS A 33 -5.58 5.95 8.70
CA LYS A 33 -4.78 6.25 7.50
C LYS A 33 -4.04 5.01 6.98
N LEU A 34 -3.36 4.27 7.86
CA LEU A 34 -2.64 3.05 7.49
C LEU A 34 -3.60 1.99 6.92
N SER A 35 -4.77 1.81 7.53
CA SER A 35 -5.83 0.92 7.04
C SER A 35 -6.31 1.31 5.64
N HIS A 36 -6.48 2.61 5.38
CA HIS A 36 -6.85 3.10 4.05
C HIS A 36 -5.80 2.72 3.00
N PHE A 37 -4.51 2.92 3.30
CA PHE A 37 -3.43 2.52 2.40
C PHE A 37 -3.31 1.00 2.22
N GLN A 38 -3.62 0.21 3.25
CA GLN A 38 -3.69 -1.24 3.13
C GLN A 38 -4.84 -1.67 2.20
N HIS A 39 -5.99 -1.00 2.30
CA HIS A 39 -7.15 -1.30 1.48
C HIS A 39 -6.87 -1.07 -0.01
N GLU A 40 -6.22 0.03 -0.35
CA GLU A 40 -5.80 0.32 -1.73
C GLU A 40 -4.85 -0.77 -2.28
N ARG A 41 -3.90 -1.26 -1.46
CA ARG A 41 -3.02 -2.38 -1.87
C ARG A 41 -3.79 -3.66 -2.15
N LEU A 42 -4.76 -4.00 -1.30
CA LEU A 42 -5.57 -5.20 -1.44
C LEU A 42 -6.42 -5.15 -2.71
N ILE A 43 -7.06 -4.02 -2.99
CA ILE A 43 -7.81 -3.81 -4.24
C ILE A 43 -6.86 -3.95 -5.44
N HIS A 44 -5.69 -3.31 -5.41
CA HIS A 44 -4.73 -3.42 -6.51
C HIS A 44 -4.25 -4.85 -6.74
N LEU A 45 -4.01 -5.62 -5.68
CA LEU A 45 -3.64 -7.03 -5.78
C LEU A 45 -4.77 -7.84 -6.42
N ILE A 46 -6.01 -7.69 -5.94
CA ILE A 46 -7.18 -8.40 -6.48
C ILE A 46 -7.38 -8.09 -7.96
N VAL A 47 -7.35 -6.80 -8.33
CA VAL A 47 -7.53 -6.37 -9.71
C VAL A 47 -6.39 -6.89 -10.60
N THR A 48 -5.15 -6.87 -10.13
CA THR A 48 -3.99 -7.40 -10.88
C THR A 48 -4.08 -8.91 -11.08
N VAL A 49 -4.46 -9.66 -10.04
CA VAL A 49 -4.66 -11.12 -10.12
C VAL A 49 -5.81 -11.47 -11.07
N LEU A 50 -6.91 -10.72 -11.02
CA LEU A 50 -8.03 -10.88 -11.95
C LEU A 50 -7.58 -10.67 -13.40
N PHE A 51 -6.86 -9.58 -13.68
CA PHE A 51 -6.32 -9.31 -15.02
C PHE A 51 -5.32 -10.38 -15.47
N ALA A 52 -4.46 -10.87 -14.58
CA ALA A 52 -3.54 -11.96 -14.89
C ALA A 52 -4.28 -13.25 -15.24
N LEU A 53 -5.28 -13.65 -14.45
CA LEU A 53 -6.12 -14.82 -14.73
C LEU A 53 -6.87 -14.69 -16.05
N CYS A 54 -7.47 -13.52 -16.32
CA CYS A 54 -8.11 -13.23 -17.61
C CYS A 54 -7.12 -13.32 -18.77
N THR A 55 -5.89 -12.81 -18.61
CA THR A 55 -4.85 -12.87 -19.64
C THR A 55 -4.47 -14.32 -19.95
N VAL A 56 -4.27 -15.15 -18.91
CA VAL A 56 -4.00 -16.60 -19.07
C VAL A 56 -5.17 -17.29 -19.76
N ALA A 57 -6.41 -16.99 -19.37
CA ALA A 57 -7.59 -17.56 -20.01
C ALA A 57 -7.69 -17.18 -21.50
N VAL A 58 -7.45 -15.91 -21.85
CA VAL A 58 -7.43 -15.45 -23.24
C VAL A 58 -6.32 -16.16 -24.05
N ILE A 59 -5.13 -16.31 -23.47
CA ILE A 59 -4.02 -17.04 -24.11
C ILE A 59 -4.41 -18.50 -24.39
N LEU A 60 -5.06 -19.18 -23.43
CA LEU A 60 -5.53 -20.56 -23.62
C LEU A 60 -6.57 -20.66 -24.76
N VAL A 61 -7.51 -19.72 -24.84
CA VAL A 61 -8.51 -19.68 -25.91
C VAL A 61 -7.86 -19.42 -27.28
N ILE A 62 -6.87 -18.54 -27.34
CA ILE A 62 -6.07 -18.29 -28.55
C ILE A 62 -5.39 -19.58 -28.99
N ALA A 63 -4.77 -20.33 -28.07
CA ALA A 63 -4.05 -21.56 -28.38
C ALA A 63 -4.96 -22.68 -28.95
N VAL A 64 -6.23 -22.74 -28.52
CA VAL A 64 -7.19 -23.75 -29.01
C VAL A 64 -7.89 -23.32 -30.30
N THR A 65 -8.20 -22.02 -30.45
CA THR A 65 -9.12 -21.54 -31.50
C THR A 65 -8.41 -20.77 -32.62
N GLU A 66 -7.12 -20.47 -32.47
CA GLU A 66 -6.27 -19.69 -33.40
C GLU A 66 -6.90 -18.35 -33.86
N LYS A 67 -7.75 -17.75 -33.01
CA LYS A 67 -8.45 -16.51 -33.36
C LYS A 67 -7.51 -15.30 -33.23
N LEU A 68 -7.08 -14.78 -34.38
CA LEU A 68 -6.30 -13.53 -34.48
C LEU A 68 -6.97 -12.32 -33.77
N LEU A 69 -8.30 -12.31 -33.69
CA LEU A 69 -9.08 -11.24 -33.07
C LEU A 69 -8.76 -11.04 -31.57
N LEU A 70 -8.28 -12.08 -30.88
CA LEU A 70 -8.00 -12.06 -29.44
C LEU A 70 -6.59 -11.52 -29.12
N ILE A 71 -5.70 -11.38 -30.11
CA ILE A 71 -4.34 -10.84 -29.94
C ILE A 71 -4.35 -9.40 -29.41
N PRO A 72 -5.09 -8.43 -29.98
CA PRO A 72 -5.14 -7.07 -29.44
C PRO A 72 -5.73 -7.02 -28.02
N LEU A 73 -6.68 -7.91 -27.69
CA LEU A 73 -7.23 -8.03 -26.34
C LEU A 73 -6.14 -8.48 -25.34
N ALA A 74 -5.37 -9.52 -25.68
CA ALA A 74 -4.26 -9.98 -24.85
C ALA A 74 -3.18 -8.89 -24.67
N ALA A 75 -2.84 -8.17 -25.74
CA ALA A 75 -1.89 -7.06 -25.68
C ALA A 75 -2.38 -5.92 -24.76
N LEU A 76 -3.67 -5.56 -24.84
CA LEU A 76 -4.28 -4.56 -23.96
C LEU A 76 -4.18 -4.97 -22.48
N LEU A 77 -4.50 -6.22 -22.15
CA LEU A 77 -4.43 -6.74 -20.78
C LEU A 77 -2.98 -6.72 -20.25
N LEU A 78 -2.00 -7.05 -21.11
CA LEU A 78 -0.58 -7.03 -20.76
C LEU A 78 -0.08 -5.60 -20.52
N VAL A 79 -0.47 -4.65 -21.38
CA VAL A 79 -0.16 -3.22 -21.20
C VAL A 79 -0.76 -2.68 -19.90
N LEU A 80 -1.96 -3.13 -19.50
CA LEU A 80 -2.54 -2.78 -18.22
C LEU A 80 -1.76 -3.36 -17.03
N LEU A 81 -1.14 -4.53 -17.17
CA LEU A 81 -0.42 -5.18 -16.07
C LEU A 81 0.81 -4.38 -15.60
N VAL A 82 1.52 -3.73 -16.52
CA VAL A 82 2.75 -2.95 -16.23
C VAL A 82 2.54 -1.78 -15.26
N PRO A 83 1.63 -0.82 -15.53
CA PRO A 83 1.38 0.29 -14.59
C PRO A 83 0.80 -0.21 -13.26
N TYR A 84 0.05 -1.32 -13.26
CA TYR A 84 -0.48 -1.91 -12.03
C TYR A 84 0.63 -2.46 -11.12
N ILE A 85 1.60 -3.18 -11.67
CA ILE A 85 2.78 -3.65 -10.91
C ILE A 85 3.57 -2.45 -10.36
N LYS A 86 3.81 -1.43 -11.19
CA LYS A 86 4.52 -0.22 -10.76
C LYS A 86 3.80 0.49 -9.61
N HIS A 87 2.48 0.60 -9.70
CA HIS A 87 1.67 1.24 -8.67
C HIS A 87 1.70 0.46 -7.35
N TYR A 88 1.69 -0.88 -7.42
CA TYR A 88 1.84 -1.76 -6.26
C TYR A 88 3.16 -1.49 -5.50
N PHE A 89 4.30 -1.44 -6.19
CA PHE A 89 5.59 -1.14 -5.55
C PHE A 89 5.66 0.25 -4.90
N PHE A 90 5.01 1.25 -5.52
CA PHE A 90 4.95 2.59 -4.96
C PHE A 90 4.14 2.63 -3.65
N LEU A 91 2.99 1.96 -3.62
CA LEU A 91 2.16 1.84 -2.42
C LEU A 91 2.88 1.06 -1.32
N GLU A 92 3.56 -0.03 -1.65
CA GLU A 92 4.28 -0.84 -0.67
C GLU A 92 5.40 -0.04 0.02
N ASN A 93 6.22 0.69 -0.74
CA ASN A 93 7.25 1.57 -0.17
C ASN A 93 6.65 2.64 0.75
N THR A 94 5.47 3.18 0.40
CA THR A 94 4.79 4.19 1.21
C THR A 94 4.27 3.61 2.51
N VAL A 95 3.67 2.42 2.47
CA VAL A 95 3.17 1.72 3.67
C VAL A 95 4.32 1.31 4.59
N GLN A 96 5.43 0.82 4.05
CA GLN A 96 6.63 0.51 4.84
C GLN A 96 7.18 1.74 5.58
N LEU A 97 7.13 2.92 4.96
CA LEU A 97 7.51 4.17 5.62
C LEU A 97 6.53 4.51 6.76
N LEU A 98 5.23 4.36 6.50
CA LEU A 98 4.17 4.68 7.46
C LEU A 98 4.21 3.76 8.69
N TYR A 99 4.58 2.48 8.51
CA TYR A 99 4.83 1.56 9.62
C TYR A 99 5.98 2.02 10.52
N LYS A 100 7.09 2.48 9.93
CA LYS A 100 8.24 2.99 10.71
C LYS A 100 7.86 4.22 11.53
N ASP A 101 7.01 5.08 10.98
CA ASP A 101 6.49 6.25 11.68
C ASP A 101 5.53 5.85 12.82
N TYR A 102 4.63 4.88 12.57
CA TYR A 102 3.78 4.30 13.62
C TYR A 102 4.61 3.71 14.76
N ASP A 103 5.66 2.93 14.45
CA ASP A 103 6.52 2.29 15.44
C ASP A 103 7.26 3.32 16.30
N ALA A 104 7.69 4.42 15.70
CA ALA A 104 8.34 5.54 16.40
C ALA A 104 7.38 6.27 17.36
N ILE A 105 6.11 6.45 16.97
CA ILE A 105 5.07 7.04 17.81
C ILE A 105 4.73 6.07 18.95
N TYR A 106 4.47 4.80 18.62
CA TYR A 106 4.09 3.77 19.59
C TYR A 106 5.15 3.59 20.69
N ARG A 107 6.43 3.53 20.31
CA ARG A 107 7.55 3.43 21.28
C ARG A 107 7.62 4.62 22.24
N LYS A 108 7.25 5.81 21.78
CA LYS A 108 7.26 7.03 22.60
C LYS A 108 6.05 7.13 23.53
N VAL A 109 4.89 6.62 23.11
CA VAL A 109 3.65 6.67 23.90
C VAL A 109 3.59 5.56 24.95
N TYR A 110 3.99 4.34 24.61
CA TYR A 110 3.86 3.16 25.47
C TYR A 110 5.17 2.70 26.11
N GLY A 111 6.31 3.32 25.76
CA GLY A 111 7.59 3.11 26.43
C GLY A 111 7.92 1.65 26.75
N PHE A 112 7.86 0.74 25.76
CA PHE A 112 8.15 -0.66 26.03
C PHE A 112 9.04 -1.37 25.00
N SER A 113 9.88 -2.21 25.60
CA SER A 113 11.04 -2.93 25.13
C SER A 113 10.78 -4.00 24.07
N GLN A 114 11.86 -4.24 23.32
CA GLN A 114 12.15 -5.31 22.37
C GLN A 114 11.95 -6.76 22.89
N GLU A 115 10.76 -7.18 23.35
CA GLU A 115 10.60 -8.59 23.78
C GLU A 115 9.54 -9.46 23.08
N GLU A 116 8.68 -8.96 22.19
CA GLU A 116 7.59 -9.82 21.66
C GLU A 116 7.61 -10.11 20.15
N GLN A 117 8.78 -10.21 19.52
CA GLN A 117 8.90 -10.90 18.22
C GLN A 117 10.19 -11.71 18.13
N LYS A 118 10.23 -12.86 18.81
CA LYS A 118 11.14 -13.96 18.47
C LYS A 118 10.42 -15.29 18.46
#